data_AF-A0A5N9FNF8-F1
#
_entry.id   AF-A0A5N9FNF8-F1
#
_cell.length_a   1.000
_cell.length_b   1.000
_cell.length_c   1.000
_cell.angle_alpha   90.00
_cell.angle_beta   90.00
_cell.angle_gamma   90.00
#
_symmetry.space_group_name_H-M   'P 1'
#
loop_
_entity.id
_entity.type
_entity.pdbx_description
1 polymer ?
#
loop_
_entity_poly.entity_id
_entity_poly.type
_entity_poly.pdbx_seq_one_letter_code
_entity_poly.pdbx_strand_id
1 'polypeptide(L)'
;MSFPSTIEPAESAIFLDIRSRVNTAGIEEALLGLVFDPKFEANSHFYVYYSAGGPGRSVVSRVTQRDGVAVPESELVVLEVPQPFSNHNGGQHAVGPDGMLYISLGDGGMGCDPQGNGQNRFDQLGSILRIDVPGLTPDQGY
;
A
#
# COMPACT_ATOMS: atom_id res chain seq x y z
N MET A 1 -10.08 -2.14 18.61
CA MET A 1 -10.24 -0.69 18.81
C MET A 1 -11.44 -0.25 17.99
N SER A 2 -12.43 0.41 18.60
CA SER A 2 -13.51 1.06 17.87
C SER A 2 -13.16 2.53 17.76
N PHE A 3 -13.15 3.08 16.55
CA PHE A 3 -13.18 4.53 16.40
C PHE A 3 -14.58 5.02 16.81
N PRO A 4 -14.71 6.13 17.57
CA PRO A 4 -16.02 6.69 17.87
C PRO A 4 -16.70 7.16 16.58
N SER A 5 -17.94 6.71 16.33
CA SER A 5 -18.70 6.97 15.10
C SER A 5 -19.60 8.20 15.18
N THR A 6 -19.33 9.14 16.08
CA THR A 6 -20.24 10.26 16.39
C THR A 6 -19.80 11.61 15.83
N ILE A 7 -18.78 11.66 14.97
CA ILE A 7 -18.41 12.87 14.23
C ILE A 7 -18.68 12.59 12.75
N GLU A 8 -19.87 12.96 12.28
CA GLU A 8 -20.04 13.19 10.86
C GLU A 8 -19.29 14.48 10.51
N PRO A 9 -18.28 14.45 9.64
CA PRO A 9 -17.64 15.67 9.18
C PRO A 9 -18.68 16.52 8.46
N ALA A 10 -18.76 17.80 8.79
CA ALA A 10 -19.71 18.74 8.16
C ALA A 10 -19.46 18.91 6.65
N GLU A 11 -18.27 18.51 6.17
CA GLU A 11 -17.85 18.59 4.78
C GLU A 11 -16.76 17.52 4.53
N SER A 12 -16.83 16.79 3.42
CA SER A 12 -15.78 15.85 3.00
C SER A 12 -14.90 16.50 1.94
N ALA A 13 -13.59 16.45 2.15
CA ALA A 13 -12.59 16.92 1.19
C ALA A 13 -11.75 15.75 0.70
N ILE A 14 -11.23 15.85 -0.53
CA ILE A 14 -10.29 14.88 -1.06
C ILE A 14 -8.99 14.99 -0.27
N PHE A 15 -8.63 13.93 0.44
CA PHE A 15 -7.36 13.86 1.17
C PHE A 15 -6.17 13.53 0.26
N LEU A 16 -6.34 12.58 -0.67
CA LEU A 16 -5.32 12.12 -1.62
C LEU A 16 -5.97 11.84 -2.98
N ASP A 17 -5.38 12.35 -4.06
CA ASP A 17 -5.73 12.00 -5.43
C ASP A 17 -4.52 11.44 -6.18
N ILE A 18 -4.55 10.14 -6.44
CA ILE A 18 -3.53 9.41 -7.21
C ILE A 18 -4.15 8.62 -8.37
N ARG A 19 -5.34 9.03 -8.84
CA ARG A 19 -6.05 8.31 -9.93
C ARG A 19 -5.21 8.11 -11.18
N SER A 20 -4.27 9.02 -11.46
CA SER A 20 -3.32 8.91 -12.59
C SER A 20 -2.28 7.80 -12.42
N ARG A 21 -2.08 7.27 -11.21
CA ARG A 21 -1.09 6.22 -10.88
C ARG A 21 -1.75 4.85 -10.67
N VAL A 22 -3.02 4.85 -10.30
CA VAL A 22 -3.76 3.64 -9.95
C VAL A 22 -4.38 3.01 -11.21
N ASN A 23 -4.08 1.74 -11.44
CA ASN A 23 -4.81 0.91 -12.38
C ASN A 23 -6.09 0.41 -11.72
N THR A 24 -7.21 0.56 -12.43
CA THR A 24 -8.54 0.11 -11.97
C THR A 24 -9.25 -0.72 -13.04
N ALA A 25 -8.51 -1.25 -14.03
CA ALA A 25 -9.08 -2.03 -15.13
C ALA A 25 -9.42 -3.47 -14.72
N GLY A 26 -8.74 -3.98 -13.69
CA GLY A 26 -8.84 -5.33 -13.17
C GLY A 26 -9.93 -5.57 -12.12
N ILE A 27 -9.98 -6.81 -11.63
CA ILE A 27 -11.03 -7.28 -10.70
C ILE A 27 -10.77 -6.78 -9.27
N GLU A 28 -9.53 -6.86 -8.80
CA GLU A 28 -9.10 -6.40 -7.47
C GLU A 28 -8.07 -5.27 -7.56
N GLU A 29 -7.96 -4.62 -8.72
CA GLU A 29 -7.02 -3.53 -8.91
C GLU A 29 -7.63 -2.19 -8.49
N ALA A 30 -7.04 -1.54 -7.49
CA ALA A 30 -7.44 -0.22 -7.01
C ALA A 30 -6.38 0.36 -6.06
N LEU A 31 -6.75 1.42 -5.34
CA LEU A 31 -6.16 1.73 -4.03
C LEU A 31 -6.75 0.74 -3.01
N LEU A 32 -5.93 -0.14 -2.44
CA LEU A 32 -6.37 -1.28 -1.63
C LEU A 32 -6.09 -1.12 -0.13
N GLY A 33 -5.16 -0.25 0.24
CA GLY A 33 -4.88 0.00 1.64
C GLY A 33 -4.28 1.37 1.91
N LEU A 34 -4.46 1.83 3.15
CA LEU A 34 -3.83 3.01 3.70
C LEU A 34 -3.57 2.77 5.20
N VAL A 35 -2.39 3.16 5.68
CA VAL A 35 -2.08 3.20 7.11
C VAL A 35 -1.28 4.46 7.46
N PHE A 36 -1.65 5.12 8.54
CA PHE A 36 -0.85 6.22 9.08
C PHE A 36 0.38 5.68 9.82
N ASP A 37 1.50 6.37 9.70
CA ASP A 37 2.67 6.10 10.54
C ASP A 37 2.29 6.35 12.01
N PRO A 38 2.70 5.51 12.98
CA PRO A 38 2.43 5.75 14.40
C PRO A 38 2.92 7.12 14.91
N LYS A 39 3.88 7.75 14.21
CA LYS A 39 4.39 9.09 14.47
C LYS A 39 3.77 10.15 13.54
N PHE A 40 2.59 9.90 12.98
CA PHE A 40 1.95 10.80 12.00
C PHE A 40 1.87 12.25 12.48
N GLU A 41 1.56 12.51 13.75
CA GLU A 41 1.53 13.89 14.28
C GLU A 41 2.89 14.61 14.23
N ALA A 42 3.99 13.85 14.22
CA ALA A 42 5.34 14.39 14.18
C ALA A 42 5.97 14.40 12.77
N ASN A 43 5.59 13.46 11.89
CA ASN A 43 6.22 13.29 10.57
C ASN A 43 5.27 13.43 9.37
N SER A 44 3.96 13.48 9.60
CA SER A 44 2.92 13.54 8.57
C SER A 44 3.02 12.44 7.50
N HIS A 45 3.61 11.29 7.83
CA HIS A 45 3.79 10.17 6.90
C HIS A 45 2.68 9.14 7.00
N PHE A 46 2.24 8.65 5.85
CA PHE A 46 1.34 7.52 5.76
C PHE A 46 1.74 6.66 4.57
N TYR A 47 1.32 5.40 4.57
CA TYR A 47 1.61 4.45 3.53
C TYR A 47 0.32 4.10 2.79
N VAL A 48 0.46 3.89 1.48
CA VAL A 48 -0.62 3.44 0.61
C VAL A 48 -0.19 2.19 -0.13
N TYR A 49 -1.16 1.32 -0.43
CA TYR A 49 -0.99 0.16 -1.29
C TYR A 49 -1.94 0.31 -2.47
N TYR A 50 -1.42 0.33 -3.69
CA TYR A 50 -2.25 0.42 -4.89
C TYR A 50 -1.73 -0.43 -6.04
N SER A 51 -2.63 -0.80 -6.95
CA SER A 51 -2.29 -1.48 -8.20
C SER A 51 -1.87 -0.45 -9.25
N ALA A 52 -0.75 -0.66 -9.92
CA ALA A 52 -0.25 0.17 -11.01
C ALA A 52 -0.15 -0.65 -12.31
N GLY A 53 -0.34 0.01 -13.45
CA GLY A 53 -0.31 -0.62 -14.77
C GLY A 53 1.02 -0.43 -15.53
N GLY A 54 1.18 -1.19 -16.61
CA GLY A 54 2.26 -1.03 -17.59
C GLY A 54 3.69 -1.26 -17.09
N PRO A 55 4.07 -2.44 -16.56
CA PRO A 55 3.30 -3.67 -16.35
C PRO A 55 2.47 -3.67 -15.05
N GLY A 56 1.56 -4.65 -14.93
CA GLY A 56 0.75 -4.85 -13.73
C GLY A 56 1.62 -5.15 -12.49
N ARG A 57 1.43 -4.38 -11.43
CA ARG A 57 2.18 -4.51 -10.17
C ARG A 57 1.45 -3.89 -8.99
N SER A 58 1.77 -4.35 -7.80
CA SER A 58 1.44 -3.70 -6.56
C SER A 58 2.52 -2.72 -6.16
N VAL A 59 2.12 -1.54 -5.71
CA VAL A 59 3.03 -0.50 -5.24
C VAL A 59 2.68 -0.17 -3.79
N VAL A 60 3.68 -0.24 -2.92
CA VAL A 60 3.61 0.31 -1.56
C VAL A 60 4.43 1.58 -1.52
N SER A 61 3.80 2.68 -1.15
CA SER A 61 4.44 3.99 -1.15
C SER A 61 4.19 4.72 0.16
N ARG A 62 5.20 5.46 0.62
CA ARG A 62 5.07 6.48 1.66
C ARG A 62 4.71 7.81 1.02
N VAL A 63 3.73 8.51 1.56
CA VAL A 63 3.32 9.85 1.14
C VAL A 63 3.32 10.77 2.36
N THR A 64 3.58 12.06 2.13
CA THR A 64 3.59 13.09 3.17
C THR A 64 2.36 13.99 3.03
N GLN A 65 1.76 14.31 4.17
CA GLN A 65 0.69 15.28 4.30
C GLN A 65 1.26 16.69 4.60
N ARG A 66 0.66 17.74 4.03
CA ARG A 66 0.93 19.16 4.33
C ARG A 66 -0.40 19.90 4.43
N ASP A 67 -0.58 20.72 5.47
CA ASP A 67 -1.78 21.56 5.68
C ASP A 67 -3.13 20.83 5.55
N GLY A 68 -3.27 19.68 6.21
CA GLY A 68 -4.45 18.81 6.19
C GLY A 68 -4.62 17.92 4.94
N VAL A 69 -3.78 18.02 3.91
CA VAL A 69 -3.95 17.31 2.63
C VAL A 69 -2.69 16.54 2.24
N ALA A 70 -2.84 15.35 1.64
CA ALA A 70 -1.71 14.61 1.11
C ALA A 70 -1.08 15.34 -0.09
N VAL A 71 0.25 15.25 -0.23
CA VAL A 71 0.98 15.78 -1.39
C VAL A 71 1.40 14.60 -2.28
N PRO A 72 0.70 14.29 -3.37
CA PRO A 72 1.03 13.15 -4.23
C PRO A 72 2.47 13.16 -4.71
N GLU A 73 3.06 14.33 -4.96
CA GLU A 73 4.43 14.51 -5.44
C GLU A 73 5.49 14.19 -4.37
N SER A 74 5.09 14.03 -3.11
CA SER A 74 5.98 13.59 -2.03
C SER A 74 6.13 12.06 -1.94
N GLU A 75 5.54 11.34 -2.89
CA GLU A 75 5.59 9.89 -2.95
C GLU A 75 7.04 9.38 -2.93
N LEU A 76 7.29 8.47 -1.99
CA LEU A 76 8.45 7.60 -1.97
C LEU A 76 7.96 6.16 -2.14
N VAL A 77 8.32 5.53 -3.26
CA VAL A 77 8.05 4.12 -3.50
C VAL A 77 8.91 3.29 -2.53
N VAL A 78 8.25 2.47 -1.72
CA VAL A 78 8.88 1.58 -0.72
C VAL A 78 9.12 0.20 -1.31
N LEU A 79 8.14 -0.33 -2.05
CA LEU A 79 8.18 -1.67 -2.63
C LEU A 79 7.31 -1.70 -3.90
N GLU A 80 7.82 -2.36 -4.94
CA GLU A 80 7.02 -2.76 -6.10
C GLU A 80 7.08 -4.28 -6.28
N VAL A 81 5.91 -4.93 -6.44
CA VAL A 81 5.80 -6.38 -6.64
C VAL A 81 5.02 -6.65 -7.92
N PRO A 82 5.60 -7.29 -8.95
CA PRO A 82 4.88 -7.68 -10.15
C PRO A 82 3.63 -8.51 -9.86
N GLN A 83 2.53 -8.21 -10.56
CA GLN A 83 1.26 -8.93 -10.42
C GLN A 83 0.92 -9.60 -11.77
N PRO A 84 0.96 -10.96 -11.85
CA PRO A 84 0.72 -11.67 -13.10
C PRO A 84 -0.75 -11.60 -13.54
N PHE A 85 -1.68 -11.44 -12.60
CA PHE A 85 -3.11 -11.31 -12.86
C PHE A 85 -3.74 -10.19 -12.04
N SER A 86 -4.98 -9.84 -12.39
CA SER A 86 -5.72 -8.72 -11.84
C SER A 86 -6.52 -9.03 -10.57
N ASN A 87 -6.26 -10.17 -9.93
CA ASN A 87 -6.96 -10.63 -8.73
C ASN A 87 -5.96 -11.28 -7.77
N HIS A 88 -6.39 -11.54 -6.54
CA HIS A 88 -5.56 -11.88 -5.39
C HIS A 88 -4.36 -10.93 -5.23
N ASN A 89 -4.63 -9.63 -5.32
CA ASN A 89 -3.57 -8.62 -5.20
C ASN A 89 -3.20 -8.32 -3.75
N GLY A 90 -3.95 -8.82 -2.75
CA GLY A 90 -3.67 -8.56 -1.33
C GLY A 90 -3.96 -7.11 -0.95
N GLY A 91 -3.02 -6.46 -0.25
CA GLY A 91 -3.06 -5.01 -0.04
C GLY A 91 -3.37 -4.55 1.37
N GLN A 92 -3.69 -5.46 2.29
CA GLN A 92 -3.76 -5.11 3.70
C GLN A 92 -2.35 -4.83 4.23
N HIS A 93 -2.19 -3.73 4.94
CA HIS A 93 -0.94 -3.42 5.62
C HIS A 93 -1.19 -2.67 6.92
N ALA A 94 -0.27 -2.84 7.87
CA ALA A 94 -0.36 -2.27 9.20
C ALA A 94 1.05 -2.05 9.77
N VAL A 95 1.19 -1.05 10.64
CA VAL A 95 2.42 -0.89 11.42
C VAL A 95 2.29 -1.66 12.73
N GLY A 96 3.20 -2.60 12.97
CA GLY A 96 3.20 -3.43 14.17
C GLY A 96 3.70 -2.68 15.41
N PRO A 97 3.54 -3.25 16.62
CA PRO A 97 4.06 -2.68 17.85
C PRO A 97 5.59 -2.63 17.91
N ASP A 98 6.25 -3.38 17.03
CA ASP A 98 7.70 -3.37 16.79
C ASP A 98 8.16 -2.26 15.84
N GLY A 99 7.24 -1.43 15.35
CA GLY A 99 7.54 -0.30 14.46
C GLY A 99 7.72 -0.69 12.98
N MET A 100 7.48 -1.94 12.62
CA MET A 100 7.69 -2.46 11.26
C MET A 100 6.40 -2.38 10.44
N LEU A 101 6.53 -2.19 9.13
CA LEU A 101 5.40 -2.26 8.22
C LEU A 101 5.17 -3.72 7.80
N TYR A 102 3.98 -4.23 8.11
CA TYR A 102 3.51 -5.54 7.67
C TYR A 102 2.65 -5.38 6.42
N ILE A 103 2.90 -6.15 5.38
CA ILE A 103 2.22 -6.02 4.07
C ILE A 103 1.78 -7.40 3.63
N SER A 104 0.48 -7.58 3.37
CA SER A 104 -0.05 -8.82 2.79
C SER A 104 -0.02 -8.76 1.26
N LEU A 105 0.51 -9.82 0.66
CA LEU A 105 0.52 -10.05 -0.77
C LEU A 105 -0.24 -11.35 -1.05
N GLY A 106 -1.20 -11.31 -1.98
CA GLY A 106 -1.78 -12.55 -2.49
C GLY A 106 -0.81 -13.26 -3.43
N ASP A 107 -1.21 -14.42 -3.94
CA ASP A 107 -0.41 -15.26 -4.86
C ASP A 107 -0.28 -14.66 -6.27
N GLY A 108 -0.88 -13.52 -6.53
CA GLY A 108 -0.87 -12.87 -7.84
C GLY A 108 -2.00 -13.33 -8.76
N GLY A 109 -2.90 -14.18 -8.27
CA GLY A 109 -4.21 -14.39 -8.86
C GLY A 109 -4.38 -15.65 -9.69
N MET A 110 -5.50 -15.66 -10.42
CA MET A 110 -6.12 -16.80 -11.08
C MET A 110 -6.59 -17.91 -10.14
N GLY A 111 -7.49 -18.75 -10.66
CA GLY A 111 -7.91 -19.96 -9.95
C GLY A 111 -6.79 -20.99 -9.92
N CYS A 112 -6.62 -21.65 -8.76
CA CYS A 112 -5.68 -22.75 -8.54
C CYS A 112 -4.19 -22.38 -8.64
N ASP A 113 -3.81 -21.12 -8.40
CA ASP A 113 -2.41 -20.64 -8.35
C ASP A 113 -1.54 -21.19 -9.50
N PRO A 114 -1.82 -20.81 -10.76
CA PRO A 114 -1.15 -21.39 -11.91
C PRO A 114 0.34 -21.04 -12.01
N GLN A 115 0.79 -20.02 -11.26
CA GLN A 115 2.21 -19.65 -11.17
C GLN A 115 2.92 -20.38 -10.03
N GLY A 116 2.18 -21.03 -9.12
CA GLY A 116 2.73 -21.73 -7.96
C GLY A 116 3.36 -20.78 -6.94
N ASN A 117 2.90 -19.53 -6.90
CA ASN A 117 3.48 -18.46 -6.10
C ASN A 117 3.19 -18.62 -4.60
N GLY A 118 2.07 -19.27 -4.24
CA GLY A 118 1.65 -19.40 -2.84
C GLY A 118 2.65 -20.15 -1.93
N GLN A 119 3.62 -20.87 -2.51
CA GLN A 119 4.72 -21.52 -1.79
C GLN A 119 6.09 -21.23 -2.41
N ASN A 120 6.17 -20.30 -3.37
CA ASN A 120 7.43 -19.96 -4.01
C ASN A 120 8.26 -19.06 -3.09
N ARG A 121 9.47 -19.49 -2.76
CA ARG A 121 10.38 -18.72 -1.90
C ARG A 121 11.29 -17.77 -2.68
N PHE A 122 11.15 -17.73 -4.01
CA PHE A 122 11.95 -16.90 -4.90
C PHE A 122 11.25 -15.60 -5.31
N ASP A 123 9.99 -15.41 -4.91
CA ASP A 123 9.26 -14.15 -5.04
C ASP A 123 8.61 -13.77 -3.69
N GLN A 124 7.91 -12.63 -3.69
CA GLN A 124 7.23 -12.10 -2.51
C GLN A 124 5.74 -12.46 -2.45
N LEU A 125 5.18 -13.13 -3.46
CA LEU A 125 3.74 -13.37 -3.54
C LEU A 125 3.30 -14.46 -2.54
N GLY A 126 2.02 -14.46 -2.19
CA GLY A 126 1.43 -15.40 -1.23
C GLY A 126 1.99 -15.27 0.20
N SER A 127 2.36 -14.06 0.62
CA SER A 127 3.14 -13.84 1.84
C SER A 127 2.63 -12.67 2.70
N ILE A 128 3.17 -12.58 3.92
CA ILE A 128 3.14 -11.38 4.74
C ILE A 128 4.58 -10.91 4.92
N LEU A 129 4.91 -9.77 4.31
CA LEU A 129 6.22 -9.14 4.47
C LEU A 129 6.27 -8.33 5.76
N ARG A 130 7.46 -8.18 6.33
CA ARG A 130 7.76 -7.33 7.49
C ARG A 130 8.99 -6.48 7.14
N ILE A 131 8.77 -5.20 6.85
CA ILE A 131 9.79 -4.28 6.30
C ILE A 131 10.11 -3.18 7.31
N ASP A 132 11.40 -2.85 7.42
CA ASP A 132 11.88 -1.72 8.22
C ASP A 132 11.68 -0.43 7.42
N VAL A 133 10.71 0.39 7.80
CA VAL A 133 10.41 1.66 7.11
C VAL A 133 10.89 2.92 7.85
N PRO A 134 11.14 2.91 9.18
CA PRO A 134 11.84 4.00 9.86
C PRO A 134 13.22 4.31 9.24
N GLY A 135 13.33 5.46 8.59
CA GLY A 135 14.61 5.96 8.05
C GLY A 135 14.79 5.80 6.54
N LEU A 136 13.80 5.30 5.80
CA LEU A 136 13.84 5.26 4.34
C LEU A 136 14.06 6.67 3.76
N THR A 137 15.20 6.83 3.07
CA THR A 137 15.52 7.99 2.24
C THR A 137 15.20 7.68 0.78
N PRO A 138 15.06 8.71 -0.09
CA PRO A 138 14.79 8.50 -1.52
C PRO A 138 15.75 7.53 -2.23
N ASP A 139 16.98 7.43 -1.74
CA ASP A 139 18.03 6.58 -2.33
C ASP A 139 18.06 5.15 -1.76
N GLN A 140 17.12 4.79 -0.86
CA GLN A 140 17.11 3.54 -0.11
C GLN A 140 15.81 2.75 -0.25
N GLY A 141 15.18 2.78 -1.43
CA GLY A 141 14.06 1.86 -1.73
C GLY A 141 14.46 0.39 -1.49
N TYR A 142 13.51 -0.44 -1.06
CA TYR A 142 13.71 -1.88 -0.87
C TYR A 142 13.63 -2.66 -2.19
#